data_AF-A0A3C1TCJ4-F1
#
_entry.id   AF-A0A3C1TCJ4-F1
#
_cell.length_a   1.000
_cell.length_b   1.000
_cell.length_c   1.000
_cell.angle_alpha   90.00
_cell.angle_beta   90.00
_cell.angle_gamma   90.00
#
_symmetry.space_group_name_H-M   'P 1'
#
loop_
_entity.id
_entity.type
_entity.pdbx_description
1 polymer ?
#
loop_
_entity_poly.entity_id
_entity_poly.type
_entity_poly.pdbx_seq_one_letter_code
_entity_poly.pdbx_strand_id
1 'polypeptide(L)'
;RQLMKLGIDKVKARGETNPFLNGVPFIWCSNNLTVGILTQLHLYRNLTQDHQYEELEAAMRDWLFGCNPWGTSMVCGLPEGGDWPNDPHSAFTHLYNYRIDGGLIDGPIYGSIFGKLIGITLYSPDEYADFQSKLVVYHDDYGDYSTNEPTMDGTASLSYILSAYQKEGQSQTKKAVKEPQGAWIRMDTTQKQVYLTFTGHEFGEGNLSVLDALKQQNVKASFFLTGDFLRNPAFQPAIRRMIQEGHYVGMHSDKHLLYCDWKKRDSLLVTQAQFEKDLRDNFAELAKFGLRPEQTSVFMPPYEWYNAAVENWTRDLGLTMVNFTPGTGTNADYTWPDLPNYRSSQQLYDRLMNVEKTPSTGLNGAIVLIHSGTDPRRTDKFYSHLPQLLKDLQAKGYRFGRF
;
A
#
# COMPACT_ATOMS: atom_id res chain seq x y z
N ARG A 1 -19.42 7.18 -24.66
CA ARG A 1 -19.95 8.03 -23.54
C ARG A 1 -21.47 8.18 -23.63
N GLN A 2 -22.02 8.74 -24.71
CA GLN A 2 -23.48 8.89 -24.88
C GLN A 2 -24.26 7.57 -24.83
N LEU A 3 -23.78 6.51 -25.47
CA LEU A 3 -24.44 5.20 -25.42
C LEU A 3 -24.42 4.56 -24.02
N MET A 4 -23.31 4.67 -23.28
CA MET A 4 -23.24 4.21 -21.88
C MET A 4 -24.23 4.97 -21.02
N LYS A 5 -24.27 6.30 -21.14
CA LYS A 5 -25.24 7.14 -20.42
C LYS A 5 -26.69 6.71 -20.71
N LEU A 6 -27.04 6.49 -21.98
CA LEU A 6 -28.37 6.03 -22.37
C LEU A 6 -28.74 4.68 -21.74
N GLY A 7 -27.80 3.73 -21.69
CA GLY A 7 -27.99 2.44 -21.03
C GLY A 7 -28.19 2.60 -19.52
N ILE A 8 -27.33 3.38 -18.88
CA ILE A 8 -27.40 3.69 -17.45
C ILE A 8 -28.73 4.37 -17.10
N ASP A 9 -29.15 5.38 -17.86
CA ASP A 9 -30.42 6.09 -17.65
C ASP A 9 -31.62 5.14 -17.74
N LYS A 10 -31.60 4.18 -18.66
CA LYS A 10 -32.67 3.17 -18.79
C LYS A 10 -32.71 2.22 -17.59
N VAL A 11 -31.55 1.78 -17.10
CA VAL A 11 -31.48 0.92 -15.90
C VAL A 11 -31.94 1.72 -14.69
N LYS A 12 -31.47 2.95 -14.51
CA LYS A 12 -31.88 3.84 -13.43
C LYS A 12 -33.41 4.01 -13.41
N ALA A 13 -34.01 4.42 -14.53
CA ALA A 13 -35.44 4.64 -14.64
C ALA A 13 -36.27 3.39 -14.31
N ARG A 14 -35.78 2.21 -14.68
CA ARG A 14 -36.43 0.93 -14.33
C ARG A 14 -36.33 0.59 -12.84
N GLY A 15 -35.24 0.98 -12.19
CA GLY A 15 -34.97 0.74 -10.77
C GLY A 15 -35.56 1.78 -9.82
N GLU A 16 -36.10 2.90 -10.30
CA GLU A 16 -36.56 4.03 -9.46
C GLU A 16 -37.60 3.67 -8.41
N THR A 17 -38.42 2.64 -8.67
CA THR A 17 -39.45 2.16 -7.72
C THR A 17 -39.02 0.90 -6.97
N ASN A 18 -37.84 0.36 -7.26
CA ASN A 18 -37.26 -0.77 -6.56
C ASN A 18 -36.53 -0.26 -5.30
N PRO A 19 -36.82 -0.77 -4.09
CA PRO A 19 -36.15 -0.33 -2.87
C PRO A 19 -34.63 -0.56 -2.88
N PHE A 20 -34.12 -1.47 -3.71
CA PHE A 20 -32.69 -1.74 -3.89
C PHE A 20 -32.10 -1.02 -5.11
N LEU A 21 -32.87 -0.13 -5.75
CA LEU A 21 -32.51 0.59 -6.98
C LEU A 21 -32.11 -0.32 -8.16
N ASN A 22 -32.40 -1.63 -8.07
CA ASN A 22 -32.05 -2.60 -9.10
C ASN A 22 -33.04 -2.55 -10.26
N GLY A 23 -32.60 -1.91 -11.34
CA GLY A 23 -33.33 -1.85 -12.61
C GLY A 23 -32.87 -2.86 -13.65
N VAL A 24 -32.03 -3.83 -13.29
CA VAL A 24 -31.62 -4.91 -14.19
C VAL A 24 -32.81 -5.85 -14.43
N PRO A 25 -33.02 -6.36 -15.65
CA PRO A 25 -34.04 -7.37 -15.88
C PRO A 25 -33.70 -8.68 -15.15
N PHE A 26 -34.63 -9.18 -14.33
CA PHE A 26 -34.53 -10.49 -13.67
C PHE A 26 -34.82 -11.65 -14.65
N ILE A 27 -33.89 -11.88 -15.57
CA ILE A 27 -33.88 -13.02 -16.49
C ILE A 27 -32.68 -13.93 -16.17
N TRP A 28 -32.55 -15.07 -16.85
CA TRP A 28 -31.37 -15.93 -16.69
C TRP A 28 -30.08 -15.11 -16.81
N CYS A 29 -29.15 -15.30 -15.87
CA CYS A 29 -27.91 -14.55 -15.71
C CYS A 29 -28.12 -13.09 -15.27
N SER A 30 -29.13 -12.80 -14.45
CA SER A 30 -29.43 -11.43 -14.00
C SER A 30 -28.28 -10.81 -13.19
N ASN A 31 -27.51 -11.61 -12.45
CA ASN A 31 -26.31 -11.12 -11.78
C ASN A 31 -25.18 -10.79 -12.77
N ASN A 32 -25.05 -11.52 -13.87
CA ASN A 32 -24.10 -11.15 -14.94
C ASN A 32 -24.47 -9.79 -15.54
N LEU A 33 -25.76 -9.53 -15.73
CA LEU A 33 -26.25 -8.21 -16.16
C LEU A 33 -25.98 -7.12 -15.10
N THR A 34 -26.11 -7.45 -13.81
CA THR A 34 -25.78 -6.56 -12.69
C THR A 34 -24.31 -6.18 -12.67
N VAL A 35 -23.41 -7.15 -12.84
CA VAL A 35 -21.97 -6.91 -13.00
C VAL A 35 -21.68 -6.09 -14.26
N GLY A 36 -22.41 -6.35 -15.35
CA GLY A 36 -22.29 -5.61 -16.61
C GLY A 36 -22.65 -4.13 -16.46
N ILE A 37 -23.76 -3.80 -15.79
CA ILE A 37 -24.13 -2.40 -15.55
C ILE A 37 -23.21 -1.74 -14.53
N LEU A 38 -22.80 -2.46 -13.48
CA LEU A 38 -21.83 -1.97 -12.49
C LEU A 38 -20.50 -1.57 -13.16
N THR A 39 -20.02 -2.40 -14.08
CA THR A 39 -18.82 -2.11 -14.88
C THR A 39 -19.02 -0.87 -15.75
N GLN A 40 -20.19 -0.72 -16.39
CA GLN A 40 -20.49 0.47 -17.20
C GLN A 40 -20.58 1.75 -16.36
N LEU A 41 -21.18 1.69 -15.17
CA LEU A 41 -21.26 2.80 -14.22
C LEU A 41 -19.87 3.27 -13.81
N HIS A 42 -19.01 2.34 -13.37
CA HIS A 42 -17.64 2.63 -12.98
C HIS A 42 -16.81 3.23 -14.12
N LEU A 43 -16.90 2.65 -15.33
CA LEU A 43 -16.23 3.17 -16.51
C LEU A 43 -16.74 4.55 -16.91
N TYR A 44 -18.06 4.78 -16.83
CA TYR A 44 -18.66 6.08 -17.12
C TYR A 44 -18.10 7.13 -16.18
N ARG A 45 -18.21 6.93 -14.85
CA ARG A 45 -17.68 7.83 -13.81
C ARG A 45 -16.21 8.17 -14.06
N ASN A 46 -15.38 7.17 -14.32
CA ASN A 46 -13.95 7.38 -14.57
C ASN A 46 -13.66 8.16 -15.87
N LEU A 47 -14.41 7.90 -16.94
CA LEU A 47 -14.18 8.56 -18.23
C LEU A 47 -14.70 10.00 -18.25
N THR A 48 -15.79 10.29 -17.55
CA THR A 48 -16.47 11.60 -17.60
C THR A 48 -16.22 12.47 -16.37
N GLN A 49 -15.78 11.89 -15.25
CA GLN A 49 -15.74 12.54 -13.93
C GLN A 49 -17.13 13.03 -13.48
N ASP A 50 -18.18 12.36 -13.95
CA ASP A 50 -19.57 12.65 -13.63
C ASP A 50 -20.06 11.64 -12.57
N HIS A 51 -20.43 12.19 -11.42
CA HIS A 51 -20.74 11.44 -10.20
C HIS A 51 -22.25 11.25 -9.97
N GLN A 52 -23.11 11.64 -10.92
CA GLN A 52 -24.57 11.60 -10.75
C GLN A 52 -25.18 10.19 -10.57
N TYR A 53 -24.41 9.13 -10.82
CA TYR A 53 -24.85 7.74 -10.72
C TYR A 53 -24.17 6.95 -9.60
N GLU A 54 -23.45 7.60 -8.69
CA GLU A 54 -22.72 6.91 -7.63
C GLU A 54 -23.62 6.08 -6.72
N GLU A 55 -24.84 6.55 -6.43
CA GLU A 55 -25.82 5.79 -5.65
C GLU A 55 -26.25 4.50 -6.38
N LEU A 56 -26.46 4.57 -7.69
CA LEU A 56 -26.78 3.39 -8.50
C LEU A 56 -25.59 2.44 -8.60
N GLU A 57 -24.36 2.97 -8.75
CA GLU A 57 -23.12 2.16 -8.73
C GLU A 57 -22.98 1.41 -7.40
N ALA A 58 -23.21 2.10 -6.27
CA ALA A 58 -23.21 1.49 -4.95
C ALA A 58 -24.30 0.43 -4.82
N ALA A 59 -25.54 0.73 -5.20
CA ALA A 59 -26.65 -0.21 -5.13
C ALA A 59 -26.40 -1.50 -5.94
N MET A 60 -25.82 -1.39 -7.15
CA MET A 60 -25.54 -2.58 -7.98
C MET A 60 -24.43 -3.44 -7.40
N ARG A 61 -23.41 -2.82 -6.78
CA ARG A 61 -22.38 -3.55 -6.04
C ARG A 61 -22.99 -4.21 -4.81
N ASP A 62 -23.72 -3.46 -4.00
CA ASP A 62 -24.22 -3.93 -2.71
C ASP A 62 -25.29 -5.01 -2.89
N TRP A 63 -26.05 -4.99 -3.99
CA TRP A 63 -26.94 -6.09 -4.39
C TRP A 63 -26.23 -7.44 -4.47
N LEU A 64 -25.02 -7.47 -5.04
CA LEU A 64 -24.23 -8.69 -5.18
C LEU A 64 -23.67 -9.20 -3.85
N PHE A 65 -23.68 -8.37 -2.80
CA PHE A 65 -23.09 -8.66 -1.49
C PHE A 65 -24.09 -8.55 -0.34
N GLY A 66 -25.37 -8.82 -0.59
CA GLY A 66 -26.39 -8.97 0.46
C GLY A 66 -27.38 -7.81 0.62
N CYS A 67 -27.22 -6.70 -0.10
CA CYS A 67 -28.23 -5.64 -0.13
C CYS A 67 -29.31 -5.94 -1.19
N ASN A 68 -30.05 -7.02 -0.94
CA ASN A 68 -31.11 -7.53 -1.80
C ASN A 68 -32.24 -8.13 -0.91
N PRO A 69 -33.39 -8.55 -1.47
CA PRO A 69 -34.54 -9.00 -0.69
C PRO A 69 -34.26 -10.14 0.29
N TRP A 70 -33.24 -10.96 0.01
CA TRP A 70 -32.92 -12.17 0.74
C TRP A 70 -31.85 -11.95 1.80
N GLY A 71 -31.16 -10.81 1.80
CA GLY A 71 -30.05 -10.55 2.73
C GLY A 71 -28.81 -11.41 2.47
N THR A 72 -28.78 -12.14 1.35
CA THR A 72 -27.74 -13.11 1.01
C THR A 72 -26.79 -12.58 -0.05
N SER A 73 -25.52 -12.91 0.06
CA SER A 73 -24.55 -12.64 -1.01
C SER A 73 -24.89 -13.44 -2.26
N MET A 74 -24.52 -12.91 -3.42
CA MET A 74 -24.65 -13.63 -4.69
C MET A 74 -23.35 -14.35 -5.08
N VAL A 75 -22.38 -14.41 -4.16
CA VAL A 75 -21.06 -15.00 -4.41
C VAL A 75 -20.78 -16.10 -3.39
N CYS A 76 -20.52 -17.31 -3.90
CA CYS A 76 -20.25 -18.48 -3.08
C CYS A 76 -19.06 -18.22 -2.14
N GLY A 77 -19.23 -18.53 -0.86
CA GLY A 77 -18.20 -18.41 0.17
C GLY A 77 -17.83 -16.99 0.60
N LEU A 78 -18.57 -15.95 0.17
CA LEU A 78 -18.26 -14.56 0.48
C LEU A 78 -19.50 -13.77 0.98
N PRO A 79 -19.43 -13.05 2.11
CA PRO A 79 -18.32 -13.02 3.06
C PRO A 79 -18.26 -14.32 3.90
N GLU A 80 -17.06 -14.67 4.35
CA GLU A 80 -16.91 -15.78 5.30
C GLU A 80 -17.69 -15.47 6.60
N GLY A 81 -18.51 -16.43 7.04
CA GLY A 81 -19.39 -16.27 8.20
C GLY A 81 -20.67 -15.45 7.97
N GLY A 82 -20.94 -15.02 6.74
CA GLY A 82 -22.21 -14.44 6.33
C GLY A 82 -23.13 -15.44 5.63
N ASP A 83 -24.24 -14.92 5.08
CA ASP A 83 -25.18 -15.65 4.24
C ASP A 83 -24.75 -15.56 2.75
N TRP A 84 -24.66 -16.71 2.09
CA TRP A 84 -24.18 -16.89 0.72
C TRP A 84 -24.65 -18.26 0.17
N PRO A 85 -24.58 -18.50 -1.16
CA PRO A 85 -25.14 -19.70 -1.79
C PRO A 85 -24.38 -20.97 -1.41
N ASN A 86 -24.95 -21.77 -0.52
CA ASN A 86 -24.34 -22.95 0.09
C ASN A 86 -24.76 -24.27 -0.59
N ASP A 87 -25.87 -24.29 -1.35
CA ASP A 87 -26.27 -25.42 -2.20
C ASP A 87 -26.38 -25.04 -3.69
N PRO A 88 -25.29 -24.53 -4.31
CA PRO A 88 -25.31 -24.07 -5.71
C PRO A 88 -25.53 -25.23 -6.68
N HIS A 89 -26.19 -24.94 -7.82
CA HIS A 89 -26.39 -25.90 -8.93
C HIS A 89 -25.05 -26.24 -9.60
N SER A 90 -24.28 -27.14 -8.99
CA SER A 90 -22.96 -27.56 -9.46
C SER A 90 -22.69 -29.02 -9.12
N ALA A 91 -22.20 -29.79 -10.10
CA ALA A 91 -21.79 -31.17 -9.86
C ALA A 91 -20.62 -31.25 -8.85
N PHE A 92 -19.79 -30.21 -8.76
CA PHE A 92 -18.66 -30.16 -7.83
C PHE A 92 -19.10 -30.05 -6.38
N THR A 93 -20.11 -29.23 -6.08
CA THR A 93 -20.68 -29.13 -4.74
C THR A 93 -21.49 -30.39 -4.44
N HIS A 94 -22.40 -30.78 -5.33
CA HIS A 94 -23.36 -31.85 -5.07
C HIS A 94 -22.76 -33.26 -5.01
N LEU A 95 -21.88 -33.62 -5.96
CA LEU A 95 -21.32 -34.99 -6.03
C LEU A 95 -20.03 -35.17 -5.23
N TYR A 96 -19.26 -34.09 -5.07
CA TYR A 96 -17.89 -34.16 -4.53
C TYR A 96 -17.67 -33.31 -3.28
N ASN A 97 -18.67 -32.51 -2.85
CA ASN A 97 -18.58 -31.62 -1.70
C ASN A 97 -17.38 -30.65 -1.77
N TYR A 98 -17.03 -30.21 -2.99
CA TYR A 98 -15.98 -29.21 -3.20
C TYR A 98 -16.54 -27.81 -2.99
N ARG A 99 -15.81 -26.97 -2.26
CA ARG A 99 -16.12 -25.55 -2.19
C ARG A 99 -15.83 -24.88 -3.53
N ILE A 100 -16.74 -24.02 -3.95
CA ILE A 100 -16.64 -23.22 -5.17
C ILE A 100 -16.56 -21.72 -4.85
N ASP A 101 -15.77 -21.40 -3.82
CA ASP A 101 -15.64 -20.04 -3.29
C ASP A 101 -15.26 -19.04 -4.40
N GLY A 102 -15.89 -17.87 -4.37
CA GLY A 102 -15.73 -16.81 -5.36
C GLY A 102 -16.63 -16.95 -6.60
N GLY A 103 -17.34 -18.06 -6.77
CA GLY A 103 -18.30 -18.25 -7.85
C GLY A 103 -19.51 -17.33 -7.72
N LEU A 104 -19.74 -16.46 -8.71
CA LEU A 104 -20.97 -15.66 -8.83
C LEU A 104 -22.09 -16.57 -9.32
N ILE A 105 -23.22 -16.63 -8.60
CA ILE A 105 -24.41 -17.35 -9.08
C ILE A 105 -25.20 -16.53 -10.09
N ASP A 106 -25.95 -17.23 -10.95
CA ASP A 106 -26.79 -16.68 -12.03
C ASP A 106 -27.69 -15.53 -11.58
N GLY A 107 -28.27 -15.69 -10.39
CA GLY A 107 -29.07 -14.67 -9.73
C GLY A 107 -30.56 -14.78 -9.99
N PRO A 108 -31.34 -13.91 -9.35
CA PRO A 108 -32.78 -14.03 -9.32
C PRO A 108 -33.44 -13.82 -10.68
N ILE A 109 -34.54 -14.52 -10.90
CA ILE A 109 -35.35 -14.41 -12.11
C ILE A 109 -36.80 -14.03 -11.80
N TYR A 110 -37.54 -13.55 -12.80
CA TYR A 110 -38.97 -13.29 -12.63
C TYR A 110 -39.71 -14.58 -12.24
N GLY A 111 -40.61 -14.49 -11.27
CA GLY A 111 -41.45 -15.63 -10.88
C GLY A 111 -42.27 -16.20 -12.04
N SER A 112 -42.62 -15.35 -13.02
CA SER A 112 -43.31 -15.74 -14.26
C SER A 112 -42.43 -16.54 -15.24
N ILE A 113 -41.10 -16.40 -15.16
CA ILE A 113 -40.13 -17.22 -15.89
C ILE A 113 -39.95 -18.53 -15.12
N PHE A 114 -39.63 -18.45 -13.83
CA PHE A 114 -39.40 -19.62 -12.97
C PHE A 114 -40.53 -20.64 -13.06
N GLY A 115 -41.79 -20.20 -12.94
CA GLY A 115 -42.96 -21.08 -12.99
C GLY A 115 -43.21 -21.77 -14.34
N LYS A 116 -42.40 -21.53 -15.37
CA LYS A 116 -42.47 -22.17 -16.69
C LYS A 116 -41.25 -23.04 -17.01
N LEU A 117 -40.24 -23.05 -16.13
CA LEU A 117 -39.03 -23.81 -16.36
C LEU A 117 -39.28 -25.30 -16.16
N ILE A 118 -38.61 -26.10 -16.99
CA ILE A 118 -38.74 -27.56 -16.99
C ILE A 118 -37.56 -28.12 -16.21
N GLY A 119 -37.83 -29.15 -15.39
CA GLY A 119 -36.78 -29.89 -14.69
C GLY A 119 -36.26 -29.23 -13.41
N ILE A 120 -36.89 -28.13 -12.96
CA ILE A 120 -36.59 -27.54 -11.65
C ILE A 120 -37.38 -28.29 -10.58
N THR A 121 -36.71 -28.64 -9.49
CA THR A 121 -37.31 -29.24 -8.29
C THR A 121 -36.47 -28.83 -7.10
N LEU A 122 -37.07 -28.13 -6.14
CA LEU A 122 -36.38 -27.85 -4.87
C LEU A 122 -36.30 -29.15 -4.06
N TYR A 123 -35.09 -29.55 -3.70
CA TYR A 123 -34.84 -30.77 -2.94
C TYR A 123 -34.85 -30.51 -1.43
N SER A 124 -34.64 -29.26 -1.03
CA SER A 124 -34.70 -28.76 0.33
C SER A 124 -35.87 -27.78 0.52
N PRO A 125 -36.34 -27.56 1.77
CA PRO A 125 -37.24 -26.45 2.06
C PRO A 125 -36.62 -25.11 1.64
N ASP A 126 -37.42 -24.24 1.02
CA ASP A 126 -36.98 -22.90 0.64
C ASP A 126 -36.67 -22.05 1.88
N GLU A 127 -35.40 -21.79 2.12
CA GLU A 127 -34.89 -20.99 3.24
C GLU A 127 -35.37 -19.53 3.17
N TYR A 128 -35.71 -19.08 1.96
CA TYR A 128 -36.11 -17.73 1.65
C TYR A 128 -37.62 -17.58 1.43
N ALA A 129 -38.43 -18.58 1.81
CA ALA A 129 -39.86 -18.62 1.52
C ALA A 129 -40.62 -17.33 1.89
N ASP A 130 -40.29 -16.72 3.03
CA ASP A 130 -40.92 -15.48 3.53
C ASP A 130 -40.53 -14.23 2.72
N PHE A 131 -39.44 -14.30 1.96
CA PHE A 131 -38.88 -13.21 1.15
C PHE A 131 -39.14 -13.40 -0.35
N GLN A 132 -39.68 -14.55 -0.78
CA GLN A 132 -40.09 -14.75 -2.16
C GLN A 132 -41.23 -13.81 -2.55
N SER A 133 -41.23 -13.39 -3.81
CA SER A 133 -42.29 -12.54 -4.35
C SER A 133 -42.83 -13.09 -5.66
N LYS A 134 -44.06 -12.69 -6.02
CA LYS A 134 -44.60 -12.98 -7.35
C LYS A 134 -43.78 -12.33 -8.47
N LEU A 135 -43.04 -11.27 -8.16
CA LEU A 135 -42.23 -10.55 -9.12
C LEU A 135 -40.95 -11.31 -9.42
N VAL A 136 -40.17 -11.62 -8.38
CA VAL A 136 -38.81 -12.15 -8.47
C VAL A 136 -38.58 -13.22 -7.41
N VAL A 137 -37.82 -14.26 -7.77
CA VAL A 137 -37.45 -15.39 -6.91
C VAL A 137 -35.96 -15.69 -6.99
N TYR A 138 -35.42 -16.23 -5.89
CA TYR A 138 -34.07 -16.78 -5.76
C TYR A 138 -34.14 -17.99 -4.84
N HIS A 139 -33.54 -19.12 -5.20
CA HIS A 139 -33.48 -20.29 -4.33
C HIS A 139 -32.03 -20.74 -4.19
N ASP A 140 -31.59 -20.96 -2.95
CA ASP A 140 -30.32 -21.63 -2.69
C ASP A 140 -30.54 -23.16 -2.63
N ASP A 141 -30.76 -23.77 -3.79
CA ASP A 141 -30.99 -25.21 -3.91
C ASP A 141 -30.34 -25.76 -5.17
N TYR A 142 -29.69 -26.92 -5.07
CA TYR A 142 -29.02 -27.55 -6.19
C TYR A 142 -29.97 -27.87 -7.35
N GLY A 143 -31.26 -28.03 -7.11
CA GLY A 143 -32.26 -28.27 -8.14
C GLY A 143 -32.69 -27.03 -8.93
N ASP A 144 -32.28 -25.83 -8.53
CA ASP A 144 -32.55 -24.57 -9.24
C ASP A 144 -31.35 -24.10 -10.06
N TYR A 145 -31.21 -24.66 -11.27
CA TYR A 145 -30.21 -24.22 -12.24
C TYR A 145 -30.41 -22.78 -12.72
N SER A 146 -31.58 -22.19 -12.51
CA SER A 146 -31.93 -20.91 -13.13
C SER A 146 -31.54 -19.71 -12.29
N THR A 147 -31.47 -19.88 -10.97
CA THR A 147 -31.08 -18.81 -10.05
C THR A 147 -29.77 -19.09 -9.32
N ASN A 148 -29.40 -20.36 -9.15
CA ASN A 148 -28.31 -20.78 -8.27
C ASN A 148 -27.12 -21.44 -8.98
N GLU A 149 -27.07 -21.41 -10.31
CA GLU A 149 -25.92 -21.92 -11.07
C GLU A 149 -24.74 -20.92 -11.01
N PRO A 150 -23.54 -21.34 -10.57
CA PRO A 150 -22.34 -20.51 -10.62
C PRO A 150 -21.90 -20.25 -12.07
N THR A 151 -21.82 -18.98 -12.47
CA THR A 151 -21.49 -18.58 -13.84
C THR A 151 -20.02 -18.21 -13.96
N MET A 152 -19.31 -18.87 -14.88
CA MET A 152 -17.88 -18.60 -15.10
C MET A 152 -17.63 -17.23 -15.74
N ASP A 153 -18.48 -16.82 -16.68
CA ASP A 153 -18.41 -15.52 -17.36
C ASP A 153 -18.80 -14.35 -16.42
N GLY A 154 -19.82 -14.55 -15.58
CA GLY A 154 -20.19 -13.61 -14.53
C GLY A 154 -19.09 -13.46 -13.48
N THR A 155 -18.51 -14.58 -13.03
CA THR A 155 -17.38 -14.59 -12.09
C THR A 155 -16.15 -13.86 -12.65
N ALA A 156 -15.80 -14.11 -13.92
CA ALA A 156 -14.69 -13.42 -14.58
C ALA A 156 -14.96 -11.91 -14.70
N SER A 157 -16.20 -11.52 -15.03
CA SER A 157 -16.61 -10.12 -15.13
C SER A 157 -16.59 -9.42 -13.75
N LEU A 158 -17.00 -10.10 -12.69
CA LEU A 158 -16.98 -9.57 -11.33
C LEU A 158 -15.54 -9.34 -10.86
N SER A 159 -14.63 -10.26 -11.18
CA SER A 159 -13.22 -10.14 -10.84
C SER A 159 -12.57 -8.87 -11.41
N TYR A 160 -12.98 -8.45 -12.62
CA TYR A 160 -12.51 -7.20 -13.22
C TYR A 160 -12.91 -5.98 -12.38
N ILE A 161 -14.18 -5.87 -12.01
CA ILE A 161 -14.67 -4.68 -11.28
C ILE A 161 -14.17 -4.66 -9.84
N LEU A 162 -14.07 -5.81 -9.17
CA LEU A 162 -13.46 -5.89 -7.83
C LEU A 162 -11.99 -5.48 -7.85
N SER A 163 -11.24 -5.86 -8.89
CA SER A 163 -9.85 -5.40 -9.08
C SER A 163 -9.76 -3.89 -9.25
N ALA A 164 -10.73 -3.29 -9.96
CA ALA A 164 -10.80 -1.84 -10.12
C ALA A 164 -11.10 -1.13 -8.79
N TYR A 165 -12.03 -1.64 -7.98
CA TYR A 165 -12.29 -1.11 -6.64
C TYR A 165 -11.12 -1.30 -5.68
N GLN A 166 -10.42 -2.43 -5.73
CA GLN A 166 -9.20 -2.62 -4.95
C GLN A 166 -8.16 -1.54 -5.28
N LYS A 167 -7.94 -1.25 -6.58
CA LYS A 167 -7.03 -0.18 -7.01
C LYS A 167 -7.47 1.19 -6.50
N GLU A 168 -8.76 1.50 -6.57
CA GLU A 168 -9.34 2.74 -6.07
C GLU A 168 -9.12 2.86 -4.55
N GLY A 169 -9.44 1.80 -3.79
CA GLY A 169 -9.19 1.73 -2.34
C GLY A 169 -7.72 1.87 -1.98
N GLN A 170 -6.81 1.18 -2.68
CA GLN A 170 -5.36 1.30 -2.47
C GLN A 170 -4.86 2.75 -2.67
N SER A 171 -5.44 3.48 -3.61
CA SER A 171 -5.09 4.88 -3.85
C SER A 171 -5.56 5.82 -2.73
N GLN A 172 -6.65 5.45 -2.05
CA GLN A 172 -7.19 6.15 -0.90
C GLN A 172 -6.47 5.78 0.40
N THR A 173 -5.81 4.62 0.46
CA THR A 173 -5.09 4.12 1.66
C THR A 173 -3.59 4.40 1.68
N LYS A 174 -3.07 5.42 0.97
CA LYS A 174 -1.62 5.75 0.96
C LYS A 174 -1.10 6.18 2.34
N LYS A 175 -0.87 5.22 3.23
CA LYS A 175 -0.21 5.43 4.53
C LYS A 175 1.29 5.44 4.34
N ALA A 176 1.90 4.39 3.81
CA ALA A 176 3.34 4.36 3.50
C ALA A 176 3.56 3.80 2.08
N VAL A 177 4.67 4.18 1.43
CA VAL A 177 5.00 3.84 0.04
C VAL A 177 6.28 3.01 0.01
N LYS A 178 6.23 1.87 -0.68
CA LYS A 178 7.40 1.06 -1.01
C LYS A 178 7.89 1.35 -2.43
N GLU A 179 9.20 1.28 -2.65
CA GLU A 179 9.75 1.25 -4.01
C GLU A 179 9.65 -0.17 -4.61
N PRO A 180 9.80 -0.36 -5.93
CA PRO A 180 9.67 -1.67 -6.57
C PRO A 180 10.58 -2.77 -5.97
N GLN A 181 11.74 -2.38 -5.44
CA GLN A 181 12.69 -3.29 -4.80
C GLN A 181 12.31 -3.67 -3.35
N GLY A 182 11.27 -3.05 -2.78
CA GLY A 182 10.61 -3.50 -1.54
C GLY A 182 10.80 -2.64 -0.28
N ALA A 183 11.81 -1.76 -0.24
CA ALA A 183 12.01 -0.86 0.91
C ALA A 183 10.92 0.20 0.99
N TRP A 184 10.63 0.62 2.21
CA TRP A 184 9.78 1.79 2.45
C TRP A 184 10.56 3.06 2.11
N ILE A 185 10.11 3.78 1.10
CA ILE A 185 10.68 5.06 0.66
C ILE A 185 9.91 6.26 1.20
N ARG A 186 8.73 6.03 1.76
CA ARG A 186 7.88 7.07 2.33
C ARG A 186 7.00 6.46 3.40
N MET A 187 6.89 7.13 4.54
CA MET A 187 5.99 6.79 5.63
C MET A 187 4.62 7.46 5.43
N ASP A 188 3.85 7.52 6.52
CA ASP A 188 2.63 8.30 6.79
C ASP A 188 2.22 9.42 5.77
N THR A 189 1.79 9.21 4.53
CA THR A 189 1.58 10.33 3.58
C THR A 189 0.36 11.20 3.91
N THR A 190 -0.53 10.70 4.78
CA THR A 190 -1.64 11.47 5.35
C THR A 190 -1.19 12.36 6.52
N GLN A 191 -0.01 12.11 7.07
CA GLN A 191 0.55 12.86 8.19
C GLN A 191 1.54 13.91 7.70
N LYS A 192 1.39 15.14 8.19
CA LYS A 192 2.38 16.22 7.96
C LYS A 192 3.62 16.00 8.82
N GLN A 193 4.34 14.91 8.56
CA GLN A 193 5.48 14.43 9.31
C GLN A 193 6.66 14.15 8.36
N VAL A 194 7.87 14.57 8.74
CA VAL A 194 9.13 14.31 8.01
C VAL A 194 10.04 13.44 8.86
N TYR A 195 10.68 12.46 8.25
CA TYR A 195 11.66 11.58 8.88
C TYR A 195 13.05 11.99 8.43
N LEU A 196 13.76 12.74 9.27
CA LEU A 196 15.16 13.08 9.00
C LEU A 196 16.04 11.88 9.35
N THR A 197 16.83 11.45 8.38
CA THR A 197 17.72 10.30 8.50
C THR A 197 19.15 10.70 8.20
N PHE A 198 20.07 10.27 9.05
CA PHE A 198 21.50 10.54 8.91
C PHE A 198 22.26 9.23 8.74
N THR A 199 23.04 9.08 7.66
CA THR A 199 23.93 7.93 7.49
C THR A 199 25.35 8.28 7.91
N GLY A 200 26.09 7.31 8.45
CA GLY A 200 27.48 7.50 8.90
C GLY A 200 28.37 6.31 8.60
N HIS A 201 29.50 6.57 7.93
CA HIS A 201 30.55 5.59 7.64
C HIS A 201 31.96 6.13 7.96
N GLU A 202 32.62 6.81 7.00
CA GLU A 202 33.99 7.34 7.17
C GLU A 202 34.04 8.68 7.92
N PHE A 203 33.06 9.55 7.65
CA PHE A 203 33.02 10.92 8.12
C PHE A 203 31.89 11.15 9.13
N GLY A 204 32.14 11.98 10.14
CA GLY A 204 31.22 12.24 11.25
C GLY A 204 31.46 13.57 11.96
N GLU A 205 32.11 14.52 11.30
CA GLU A 205 32.45 15.83 11.86
C GLU A 205 31.21 16.72 12.09
N GLY A 206 30.10 16.46 11.39
CA GLY A 206 28.84 17.19 11.54
C GLY A 206 27.99 16.77 12.74
N ASN A 207 28.27 15.63 13.37
CA ASN A 207 27.37 15.01 14.34
C ASN A 207 26.98 15.92 15.52
N LEU A 208 27.94 16.58 16.15
CA LEU A 208 27.65 17.41 17.32
C LEU A 208 26.80 18.62 16.95
N SER A 209 27.11 19.28 15.83
CA SER A 209 26.33 20.39 15.28
C SER A 209 24.90 19.97 14.91
N VAL A 210 24.74 18.78 14.32
CA VAL A 210 23.43 18.20 14.03
C VAL A 210 22.63 17.97 15.30
N LEU A 211 23.23 17.32 16.31
CA LEU A 211 22.58 17.04 17.59
C LEU A 211 22.17 18.33 18.32
N ASP A 212 23.03 19.35 18.30
CA ASP A 212 22.72 20.65 18.90
C ASP A 212 21.54 21.34 18.20
N ALA A 213 21.49 21.30 16.86
CA ALA A 213 20.37 21.83 16.09
C ALA A 213 19.06 21.09 16.39
N LEU A 214 19.09 19.75 16.44
CA LEU A 214 17.93 18.93 16.76
C LEU A 214 17.43 19.20 18.19
N LYS A 215 18.33 19.27 19.16
CA LYS A 215 18.01 19.60 20.55
C LYS A 215 17.40 20.99 20.68
N GLN A 216 17.98 21.99 20.02
CA GLN A 216 17.49 23.38 20.05
C GLN A 216 16.06 23.50 19.52
N GLN A 217 15.69 22.73 18.49
CA GLN A 217 14.35 22.73 17.90
C GLN A 217 13.42 21.65 18.50
N ASN A 218 13.86 20.94 19.53
CA ASN A 218 13.15 19.80 20.15
C ASN A 218 12.68 18.74 19.14
N VAL A 219 13.55 18.41 18.18
CA VAL A 219 13.30 17.45 17.10
C VAL A 219 14.05 16.15 17.38
N LYS A 220 13.45 15.01 17.01
CA LYS A 220 14.13 13.71 16.97
C LYS A 220 14.33 13.27 15.53
N ALA A 221 15.43 12.57 15.28
CA ALA A 221 15.81 12.02 13.99
C ALA A 221 16.27 10.57 14.14
N SER A 222 16.62 9.95 13.01
CA SER A 222 17.12 8.59 12.92
C SER A 222 18.55 8.57 12.37
N PHE A 223 19.45 7.82 13.00
CA PHE A 223 20.84 7.67 12.60
C PHE A 223 21.11 6.22 12.19
N PHE A 224 21.62 6.01 10.99
CA PHE A 224 21.96 4.70 10.44
C PHE A 224 23.47 4.61 10.32
N LEU A 225 24.10 3.81 11.17
CA LEU A 225 25.54 3.83 11.39
C LEU A 225 26.18 2.51 11.03
N THR A 226 27.32 2.56 10.33
CA THR A 226 28.05 1.34 10.03
C THR A 226 28.81 0.81 11.23
N GLY A 227 29.20 -0.46 11.19
CA GLY A 227 30.07 -1.05 12.20
C GLY A 227 31.40 -0.31 12.33
N ASP A 228 32.03 0.04 11.21
CA ASP A 228 33.28 0.82 11.22
C ASP A 228 33.09 2.22 11.85
N PHE A 229 31.96 2.87 11.62
CA PHE A 229 31.63 4.14 12.27
C PHE A 229 31.47 3.96 13.79
N LEU A 230 30.75 2.92 14.22
CA LEU A 230 30.51 2.62 15.63
C LEU A 230 31.82 2.28 16.38
N ARG A 231 32.77 1.62 15.71
CA ARG A 231 34.09 1.28 16.27
C ARG A 231 35.01 2.47 16.41
N ASN A 232 34.78 3.57 15.67
CA ASN A 232 35.66 4.73 15.72
C ASN A 232 35.54 5.48 17.06
N PRO A 233 36.61 5.56 17.88
CA PRO A 233 36.58 6.24 19.18
C PRO A 233 36.19 7.71 19.08
N ALA A 234 36.51 8.39 17.98
CA ALA A 234 36.20 9.80 17.78
C ALA A 234 34.68 10.07 17.67
N PHE A 235 33.90 9.07 17.22
CA PHE A 235 32.45 9.22 17.03
C PHE A 235 31.64 8.74 18.24
N GLN A 236 32.23 7.99 19.17
CA GLN A 236 31.53 7.46 20.35
C GLN A 236 30.83 8.53 21.20
N PRO A 237 31.40 9.74 21.45
CA PRO A 237 30.69 10.77 22.21
C PRO A 237 29.38 11.20 21.54
N ALA A 238 29.38 11.34 20.21
CA ALA A 238 28.18 11.67 19.45
C ALA A 238 27.16 10.53 19.49
N ILE A 239 27.59 9.27 19.31
CA ILE A 239 26.71 8.09 19.36
C ILE A 239 26.02 7.99 20.73
N ARG A 240 26.75 8.23 21.83
CA ARG A 240 26.16 8.25 23.18
C ARG A 240 25.12 9.36 23.32
N ARG A 241 25.39 10.56 22.80
CA ARG A 241 24.37 11.64 22.75
C ARG A 241 23.17 11.23 21.91
N MET A 242 23.35 10.59 20.75
CA MET A 242 22.22 10.16 19.91
C MET A 242 21.23 9.30 20.71
N ILE A 243 21.75 8.33 21.46
CA ILE A 243 20.94 7.43 22.28
C ILE A 243 20.34 8.16 23.50
N GLN A 244 21.15 8.90 24.24
CA GLN A 244 20.72 9.62 25.46
C GLN A 244 19.65 10.69 25.16
N GLU A 245 19.77 11.36 24.01
CA GLU A 245 18.80 12.36 23.57
C GLU A 245 17.58 11.72 22.90
N GLY A 246 17.47 10.39 22.84
CA GLY A 246 16.30 9.69 22.33
C GLY A 246 16.11 9.86 20.83
N HIS A 247 17.19 9.78 20.05
CA HIS A 247 17.12 9.55 18.61
C HIS A 247 17.01 8.04 18.32
N TYR A 248 16.60 7.69 17.10
CA TYR A 248 16.72 6.30 16.65
C TYR A 248 18.16 6.07 16.19
N VAL A 249 18.75 4.93 16.53
CA VAL A 249 20.09 4.54 16.08
C VAL A 249 19.98 3.10 15.56
N GLY A 250 20.19 2.90 14.27
CA GLY A 250 20.00 1.61 13.59
C GLY A 250 21.10 1.26 12.62
N MET A 251 20.88 0.18 11.88
CA MET A 251 21.90 -0.50 11.10
C MET A 251 22.10 0.11 9.70
N HIS A 252 23.36 0.13 9.26
CA HIS A 252 23.78 0.60 7.93
C HIS A 252 24.92 -0.23 7.35
N SER A 253 24.88 -1.57 7.52
CA SER A 253 25.98 -2.51 7.20
C SER A 253 27.16 -2.41 8.17
N ASP A 254 27.89 -3.51 8.42
CA ASP A 254 29.11 -3.44 9.24
C ASP A 254 30.24 -2.76 8.46
N LYS A 255 30.45 -3.23 7.22
CA LYS A 255 31.54 -2.85 6.32
C LYS A 255 31.13 -1.96 5.15
N HIS A 256 29.90 -1.44 5.17
CA HIS A 256 29.37 -0.58 4.11
C HIS A 256 29.46 -1.27 2.74
N LEU A 257 29.03 -2.53 2.68
CA LEU A 257 29.17 -3.37 1.49
C LEU A 257 28.28 -2.88 0.34
N LEU A 258 28.83 -2.92 -0.87
CA LEU A 258 28.02 -2.79 -2.09
C LEU A 258 27.36 -4.14 -2.40
N TYR A 259 26.05 -4.24 -2.24
CA TYR A 259 25.34 -5.52 -2.39
C TYR A 259 25.06 -5.90 -3.84
N CYS A 260 24.88 -4.92 -4.72
CA CYS A 260 24.47 -5.12 -6.10
C CYS A 260 25.38 -4.35 -7.06
N ASP A 261 25.58 -4.88 -8.27
CA ASP A 261 26.33 -4.19 -9.31
C ASP A 261 25.68 -2.85 -9.70
N TRP A 262 26.50 -1.83 -9.94
CA TRP A 262 26.03 -0.48 -10.28
C TRP A 262 25.33 -0.39 -11.65
N LYS A 263 25.72 -1.26 -12.60
CA LYS A 263 25.18 -1.26 -13.96
C LYS A 263 24.06 -2.28 -14.12
N LYS A 264 24.12 -3.39 -13.38
CA LYS A 264 23.15 -4.49 -13.38
C LYS A 264 22.64 -4.71 -11.96
N ARG A 265 21.65 -3.90 -11.54
CA ARG A 265 21.10 -3.92 -10.16
C ARG A 265 20.63 -5.31 -9.70
N ASP A 266 20.19 -6.16 -10.62
CA ASP A 266 19.76 -7.54 -10.29
C ASP A 266 20.93 -8.52 -10.08
N SER A 267 22.16 -8.12 -10.39
CA SER A 267 23.37 -8.92 -10.12
C SER A 267 23.89 -8.63 -8.70
N LEU A 268 23.84 -9.65 -7.85
CA LEU A 268 24.38 -9.62 -6.50
C LEU A 268 25.91 -9.72 -6.51
N LEU A 269 26.56 -8.92 -5.67
CA LEU A 269 28.01 -8.96 -5.41
C LEU A 269 28.35 -9.68 -4.10
N VAL A 270 27.34 -9.97 -3.28
CA VAL A 270 27.46 -10.68 -2.01
C VAL A 270 26.52 -11.88 -1.97
N THR A 271 26.89 -12.89 -1.20
CA THR A 271 25.99 -14.01 -0.85
C THR A 271 25.08 -13.63 0.32
N GLN A 272 23.96 -14.35 0.47
CA GLN A 272 23.08 -14.18 1.64
C GLN A 272 23.86 -14.33 2.96
N ALA A 273 24.74 -15.33 3.07
CA ALA A 273 25.54 -15.55 4.27
C ALA A 273 26.49 -14.37 4.58
N GLN A 274 27.07 -13.74 3.55
CA GLN A 274 27.88 -12.54 3.72
C GLN A 274 27.05 -11.35 4.19
N PHE A 275 25.88 -11.14 3.60
CA PHE A 275 24.93 -10.10 4.00
C PHE A 275 24.45 -10.29 5.45
N GLU A 276 24.02 -11.49 5.82
CA GLU A 276 23.55 -11.78 7.19
C GLU A 276 24.67 -11.61 8.22
N LYS A 277 25.89 -12.06 7.89
CA LYS A 277 27.05 -11.88 8.77
C LYS A 277 27.35 -10.40 8.97
N ASP A 278 27.35 -9.62 7.89
CA ASP A 278 27.59 -8.18 7.95
C ASP A 278 26.56 -7.46 8.83
N LEU A 279 25.26 -7.78 8.73
CA LEU A 279 24.25 -7.19 9.62
C LEU A 279 24.38 -7.66 11.08
N ARG A 280 24.71 -8.94 11.33
CA ARG A 280 24.95 -9.45 12.69
C ARG A 280 26.15 -8.76 13.34
N ASP A 281 27.24 -8.56 12.60
CA ASP A 281 28.42 -7.86 13.09
C ASP A 281 28.11 -6.39 13.39
N ASN A 282 27.31 -5.72 12.53
CA ASN A 282 26.88 -4.34 12.76
C ASN A 282 26.03 -4.22 14.04
N PHE A 283 25.07 -5.14 14.22
CA PHE A 283 24.27 -5.18 15.44
C PHE A 283 25.12 -5.46 16.68
N ALA A 284 26.13 -6.33 16.60
CA ALA A 284 27.05 -6.60 17.71
C ALA A 284 27.78 -5.33 18.17
N GLU A 285 28.11 -4.40 17.27
CA GLU A 285 28.64 -3.09 17.65
C GLU A 285 27.59 -2.17 18.29
N LEU A 286 26.37 -2.12 17.74
CA LEU A 286 25.26 -1.36 18.35
C LEU A 286 24.96 -1.82 19.78
N ALA A 287 25.00 -3.14 20.02
CA ALA A 287 24.77 -3.73 21.33
C ALA A 287 25.79 -3.27 22.40
N LYS A 288 27.03 -2.94 22.00
CA LYS A 288 28.05 -2.38 22.93
C LYS A 288 27.66 -0.99 23.46
N PHE A 289 26.75 -0.29 22.78
CA PHE A 289 26.17 0.97 23.23
C PHE A 289 24.87 0.78 24.04
N GLY A 290 24.46 -0.47 24.32
CA GLY A 290 23.28 -0.79 25.11
C GLY A 290 21.97 -0.87 24.32
N LEU A 291 22.05 -0.91 22.98
CA LEU A 291 20.87 -1.10 22.12
C LEU A 291 20.49 -2.59 22.05
N ARG A 292 19.18 -2.85 22.05
CA ARG A 292 18.60 -4.19 21.94
C ARG A 292 17.98 -4.41 20.56
N PRO A 293 17.79 -5.67 20.10
CA PRO A 293 17.25 -5.95 18.76
C PRO A 293 15.93 -5.24 18.48
N GLU A 294 15.04 -5.15 19.47
CA GLU A 294 13.72 -4.53 19.33
C GLU A 294 13.79 -3.00 19.14
N GLN A 295 14.92 -2.39 19.50
CA GLN A 295 15.19 -0.96 19.34
C GLN A 295 15.93 -0.64 18.03
N THR A 296 16.34 -1.66 17.28
CA THR A 296 17.16 -1.53 16.06
C THR A 296 16.57 -2.35 14.91
N SER A 297 15.25 -2.36 14.76
CA SER A 297 14.55 -3.20 13.77
C SER A 297 14.52 -2.62 12.36
N VAL A 298 15.02 -1.39 12.16
CA VAL A 298 15.06 -0.71 10.86
C VAL A 298 16.48 -0.63 10.33
N PHE A 299 16.62 -1.00 9.05
CA PHE A 299 17.86 -1.04 8.29
C PHE A 299 17.79 -0.12 7.07
N MET A 300 18.84 0.67 6.84
CA MET A 300 19.02 1.44 5.60
C MET A 300 20.22 0.86 4.84
N PRO A 301 20.07 0.46 3.56
CA PRO A 301 21.16 -0.16 2.81
C PRO A 301 22.27 0.85 2.46
N PRO A 302 23.56 0.46 2.51
CA PRO A 302 24.66 1.26 1.99
C PRO A 302 24.42 1.71 0.56
N TYR A 303 24.93 2.89 0.24
CA TYR A 303 24.84 3.49 -1.10
C TYR A 303 23.41 3.67 -1.62
N GLU A 304 22.40 3.49 -0.75
CA GLU A 304 20.99 3.48 -1.09
C GLU A 304 20.66 2.48 -2.22
N TRP A 305 21.51 1.46 -2.40
CA TRP A 305 21.53 0.57 -3.57
C TRP A 305 21.42 -0.90 -3.19
N TYR A 306 20.34 -1.53 -3.64
CA TYR A 306 19.96 -2.90 -3.29
C TYR A 306 18.92 -3.44 -4.28
N ASN A 307 18.61 -4.73 -4.25
CA ASN A 307 17.55 -5.34 -5.05
C ASN A 307 16.56 -6.13 -4.19
N ALA A 308 15.54 -6.74 -4.82
CA ALA A 308 14.50 -7.48 -4.10
C ALA A 308 15.04 -8.69 -3.29
N ALA A 309 16.17 -9.30 -3.70
CA ALA A 309 16.78 -10.38 -2.93
C ALA A 309 17.33 -9.87 -1.60
N VAL A 310 18.02 -8.72 -1.59
CA VAL A 310 18.52 -8.08 -0.36
C VAL A 310 17.37 -7.67 0.56
N GLU A 311 16.25 -7.19 0.00
CA GLU A 311 15.06 -6.86 0.80
C GLU A 311 14.42 -8.10 1.43
N ASN A 312 14.32 -9.21 0.68
CA ASN A 312 13.86 -10.48 1.22
C ASN A 312 14.76 -10.97 2.36
N TRP A 313 16.09 -10.96 2.18
CA TRP A 313 17.02 -11.35 3.25
C TRP A 313 16.93 -10.45 4.48
N THR A 314 16.68 -9.15 4.28
CA THR A 314 16.44 -8.21 5.39
C THR A 314 15.20 -8.62 6.18
N ARG A 315 14.13 -9.01 5.49
CA ARG A 315 12.88 -9.47 6.10
C ARG A 315 13.03 -10.80 6.82
N ASP A 316 13.82 -11.73 6.27
CA ASP A 316 14.13 -13.02 6.90
C ASP A 316 14.86 -12.85 8.24
N LEU A 317 15.61 -11.74 8.40
CA LEU A 317 16.22 -11.33 9.67
C LEU A 317 15.26 -10.59 10.61
N GLY A 318 13.98 -10.44 10.24
CA GLY A 318 12.97 -9.72 11.02
C GLY A 318 13.12 -8.19 10.96
N LEU A 319 13.88 -7.67 9.99
CA LEU A 319 14.16 -6.24 9.86
C LEU A 319 13.26 -5.58 8.82
N THR A 320 13.04 -4.27 9.00
CA THR A 320 12.36 -3.42 8.03
C THR A 320 13.39 -2.62 7.24
N MET A 321 13.43 -2.80 5.92
CA MET A 321 14.25 -1.98 5.04
C MET A 321 13.56 -0.64 4.75
N VAL A 322 14.29 0.46 4.95
CA VAL A 322 13.87 1.81 4.55
C VAL A 322 14.91 2.41 3.59
N ASN A 323 14.45 3.32 2.73
CA ASN A 323 15.32 4.11 1.87
C ASN A 323 14.79 5.55 1.78
N PHE A 324 15.59 6.48 1.27
CA PHE A 324 15.16 7.87 1.16
C PHE A 324 14.02 8.04 0.15
N THR A 325 13.19 9.07 0.33
CA THR A 325 12.15 9.42 -0.65
C THR A 325 12.80 9.99 -1.90
N PRO A 326 12.61 9.39 -3.09
CA PRO A 326 13.19 9.90 -4.33
C PRO A 326 12.77 11.34 -4.61
N GLY A 327 13.71 12.13 -5.15
CA GLY A 327 13.48 13.52 -5.57
C GLY A 327 13.84 14.59 -4.54
N THR A 328 13.92 14.26 -3.25
CA THR A 328 14.37 15.17 -2.17
C THR A 328 15.77 15.74 -2.44
N GLY A 329 16.68 14.90 -2.95
CA GLY A 329 17.99 15.27 -3.47
C GLY A 329 19.08 15.54 -2.44
N THR A 330 18.74 15.64 -1.15
CA THR A 330 19.70 15.90 -0.06
C THR A 330 20.74 14.80 0.09
N ASN A 331 20.44 13.58 -0.35
CA ASN A 331 21.38 12.45 -0.36
C ASN A 331 22.63 12.69 -1.23
N ALA A 332 22.64 13.72 -2.09
CA ALA A 332 23.83 14.11 -2.84
C ALA A 332 24.79 15.00 -2.02
N ASP A 333 24.55 15.25 -0.74
CA ASP A 333 25.38 16.09 0.12
C ASP A 333 26.78 15.50 0.41
N TYR A 334 27.03 14.22 0.13
CA TYR A 334 28.39 13.64 0.19
C TYR A 334 29.33 14.14 -0.92
N THR A 335 28.79 14.74 -1.99
CA THR A 335 29.58 15.16 -3.15
C THR A 335 30.37 16.45 -2.88
N TRP A 336 31.47 16.68 -3.59
CA TRP A 336 32.27 17.93 -3.56
C TRP A 336 32.42 18.51 -4.97
N PRO A 337 32.86 19.78 -5.14
CA PRO A 337 32.77 20.54 -6.40
C PRO A 337 33.29 19.84 -7.67
N ASP A 338 34.29 18.97 -7.56
CA ASP A 338 34.89 18.27 -8.71
C ASP A 338 34.07 17.07 -9.21
N LEU A 339 33.01 16.67 -8.49
CA LEU A 339 32.18 15.54 -8.89
C LEU A 339 31.02 15.98 -9.81
N PRO A 340 30.69 15.20 -10.86
CA PRO A 340 29.62 15.55 -11.82
C PRO A 340 28.24 15.79 -11.18
N ASN A 341 27.95 15.06 -10.10
CA ASN A 341 26.67 15.13 -9.39
C ASN A 341 26.65 16.18 -8.27
N TYR A 342 27.70 16.98 -8.13
CA TYR A 342 27.78 18.00 -7.10
C TYR A 342 26.67 19.04 -7.21
N ARG A 343 26.05 19.33 -6.07
CA ARG A 343 25.09 20.42 -5.89
C ARG A 343 25.44 21.11 -4.58
N SER A 344 25.43 22.44 -4.62
CA SER A 344 25.68 23.23 -3.41
C SER A 344 24.60 22.96 -2.37
N SER A 345 24.93 23.15 -1.10
CA SER A 345 23.98 22.93 -0.01
C SER A 345 22.73 23.81 -0.13
N GLN A 346 22.85 25.02 -0.68
CA GLN A 346 21.69 25.86 -1.02
C GLN A 346 20.82 25.23 -2.13
N GLN A 347 21.42 24.68 -3.20
CA GLN A 347 20.67 24.01 -4.25
C GLN A 347 19.93 22.76 -3.74
N LEU A 348 20.55 22.01 -2.83
CA LEU A 348 19.91 20.87 -2.16
C LEU A 348 18.74 21.32 -1.28
N TYR A 349 18.92 22.43 -0.55
CA TYR A 349 17.87 23.02 0.28
C TYR A 349 16.68 23.47 -0.56
N ASP A 350 16.93 24.24 -1.61
CA ASP A 350 15.91 24.76 -2.50
C ASP A 350 15.14 23.62 -3.18
N ARG A 351 15.85 22.55 -3.57
CA ARG A 351 15.22 21.35 -4.14
C ARG A 351 14.29 20.68 -3.15
N LEU A 352 14.72 20.46 -1.90
CA LEU A 352 13.88 19.88 -0.86
C LEU A 352 12.62 20.75 -0.62
N MET A 353 12.79 22.07 -0.54
CA MET A 353 11.67 23.01 -0.36
C MET A 353 10.77 23.13 -1.60
N ASN A 354 11.26 22.78 -2.79
CA ASN A 354 10.42 22.67 -3.99
C ASN A 354 9.59 21.38 -3.99
N VAL A 355 10.13 20.26 -3.48
CA VAL A 355 9.35 19.04 -3.25
C VAL A 355 8.21 19.29 -2.26
N GLU A 356 8.47 20.07 -1.20
CA GLU A 356 7.45 20.47 -0.22
C GLU A 356 6.23 21.15 -0.85
N LYS A 357 6.41 21.92 -1.92
CA LYS A 357 5.34 22.64 -2.62
C LYS A 357 4.48 21.73 -3.52
N THR A 358 4.78 20.44 -3.62
CA THR A 358 4.05 19.52 -4.51
C THR A 358 2.61 19.28 -3.98
N PRO A 359 1.55 19.53 -4.78
CA PRO A 359 0.16 19.59 -4.27
C PRO A 359 -0.40 18.29 -3.67
N SER A 360 0.10 17.12 -4.10
CA SER A 360 -0.49 15.84 -3.70
C SER A 360 -0.05 15.37 -2.32
N THR A 361 1.23 15.54 -1.96
CA THR A 361 1.77 15.04 -0.68
C THR A 361 2.89 15.88 -0.07
N GLY A 362 3.45 16.88 -0.78
CA GLY A 362 4.60 17.67 -0.30
C GLY A 362 5.72 16.81 0.31
N LEU A 363 6.11 17.09 1.56
CA LEU A 363 7.01 16.26 2.36
C LEU A 363 6.32 15.32 3.37
N ASN A 364 5.00 15.12 3.29
CA ASN A 364 4.27 14.24 4.22
C ASN A 364 4.77 12.79 4.15
N GLY A 365 5.27 12.24 5.24
CA GLY A 365 5.89 10.92 5.32
C GLY A 365 7.27 10.84 4.64
N ALA A 366 7.85 11.94 4.18
CA ALA A 366 9.12 11.89 3.46
C ALA A 366 10.27 11.44 4.37
N ILE A 367 11.11 10.54 3.85
CA ILE A 367 12.37 10.11 4.44
C ILE A 367 13.47 10.93 3.76
N VAL A 368 14.07 11.85 4.52
CA VAL A 368 15.08 12.80 4.02
C VAL A 368 16.44 12.37 4.51
N LEU A 369 17.29 11.94 3.58
CA LEU A 369 18.63 11.45 3.85
C LEU A 369 19.68 12.57 3.76
N ILE A 370 20.53 12.65 4.78
CA ILE A 370 21.66 13.57 4.93
C ILE A 370 22.85 12.76 5.45
N HIS A 371 24.09 13.11 5.09
CA HIS A 371 25.25 12.43 5.66
C HIS A 371 25.69 13.08 6.98
N SER A 372 26.06 12.25 7.96
CA SER A 372 26.52 12.68 9.31
C SER A 372 27.84 13.46 9.28
N GLY A 373 28.60 13.27 8.21
CA GLY A 373 29.83 13.97 7.85
C GLY A 373 30.09 13.75 6.37
N THR A 374 30.91 14.60 5.77
CA THR A 374 31.21 14.51 4.33
C THR A 374 32.68 14.76 4.08
N ASP A 375 33.15 14.43 2.88
CA ASP A 375 34.55 14.63 2.49
C ASP A 375 35.02 16.07 2.82
N PRO A 376 36.25 16.26 3.35
CA PRO A 376 36.78 17.59 3.66
C PRO A 376 36.79 18.57 2.49
N ARG A 377 36.82 18.08 1.24
CA ARG A 377 36.74 18.90 0.02
C ARG A 377 35.38 19.54 -0.18
N ARG A 378 34.31 19.02 0.44
CA ARG A 378 33.02 19.72 0.51
C ARG A 378 33.07 20.71 1.65
N THR A 379 33.31 21.99 1.36
CA THR A 379 33.36 23.05 2.37
C THR A 379 31.97 23.58 2.75
N ASP A 380 30.98 23.48 1.85
CA ASP A 380 29.60 23.89 2.08
C ASP A 380 28.77 22.72 2.63
N LYS A 381 28.87 22.48 3.93
CA LYS A 381 28.22 21.33 4.57
C LYS A 381 26.70 21.51 4.68
N PHE A 382 25.92 20.54 4.19
CA PHE A 382 24.45 20.65 4.19
C PHE A 382 23.86 20.71 5.60
N TYR A 383 24.44 19.97 6.55
CA TYR A 383 24.02 20.00 7.95
C TYR A 383 24.12 21.40 8.60
N SER A 384 24.90 22.34 8.04
CA SER A 384 24.92 23.74 8.50
C SER A 384 23.61 24.48 8.24
N HIS A 385 22.79 24.01 7.29
CA HIS A 385 21.47 24.56 7.00
C HIS A 385 20.37 23.96 7.89
N LEU A 386 20.69 22.93 8.69
CA LEU A 386 19.70 22.20 9.49
C LEU A 386 18.92 23.09 10.45
N PRO A 387 19.51 24.06 11.19
CA PRO A 387 18.74 24.95 12.06
C PRO A 387 17.66 25.74 11.32
N GLN A 388 17.94 26.19 10.09
CA GLN A 388 16.97 26.91 9.27
C GLN A 388 15.93 25.95 8.69
N LEU A 389 16.35 24.79 8.18
CA LEU A 389 15.46 23.79 7.62
C LEU A 389 14.40 23.34 8.64
N LEU A 390 14.82 23.05 9.87
CA LEU A 390 13.94 22.65 10.95
C LEU A 390 12.89 23.73 11.24
N LYS A 391 13.32 24.99 11.36
CA LYS A 391 12.42 26.12 11.59
C LYS A 391 11.42 26.32 10.45
N ASP A 392 11.88 26.28 9.20
CA ASP A 392 11.03 26.46 8.02
C ASP A 392 9.96 25.38 7.94
N LEU A 393 10.34 24.11 8.15
CA LEU A 393 9.41 22.99 8.14
C LEU A 393 8.42 23.05 9.31
N GLN A 394 8.87 23.39 10.53
CA GLN A 394 7.98 23.59 11.68
C GLN A 394 7.00 24.74 11.46
N ALA A 395 7.46 25.87 10.90
CA ALA A 395 6.60 27.01 10.56
C ALA A 395 5.54 26.64 9.51
N LYS A 396 5.85 25.69 8.63
CA LYS A 396 4.90 25.10 7.68
C LYS A 396 4.00 24.02 8.30
N GLY A 397 4.16 23.70 9.58
CA GLY A 397 3.33 22.73 10.30
C GLY A 397 3.81 21.28 10.17
N TYR A 398 5.03 21.04 9.69
CA TYR A 398 5.62 19.71 9.71
C TYR A 398 6.06 19.32 11.13
N ARG A 399 5.71 18.10 11.51
CA ARG A 399 6.27 17.40 12.67
C ARG A 399 7.43 16.52 12.22
N PHE A 400 8.25 16.07 13.16
CA PHE A 400 9.39 15.20 12.87
C PHE A 400 9.19 13.83 13.50
N GLY A 401 9.36 12.79 12.68
CA GLY A 401 9.32 11.40 13.09
C GLY A 401 10.73 10.81 13.20
N ARG A 402 10.82 9.75 14.00
CA ARG A 402 11.93 8.80 13.98
C ARG A 402 11.35 7.39 13.86
N PHE A 403 12.19 6.44 13.49
CA PHE A 403 11.79 5.03 13.42
C PHE A 403 11.64 4.40 14.80
#